data_AF-A0A8J6S9I3-F1
#
_entry.id   AF-A0A8J6S9I3-F1
#
_cell.length_a   1.000
_cell.length_b   1.000
_cell.length_c   1.000
_cell.angle_alpha   90.00
_cell.angle_beta   90.00
_cell.angle_gamma   90.00
#
_symmetry.space_group_name_H-M   'P 1'
#
loop_
_entity.id
_entity.type
_entity.pdbx_description
1 polymer ?
#
loop_
_entity_poly.entity_id
_entity_poly.type
_entity_poly.pdbx_seq_one_letter_code
_entity_poly.pdbx_strand_id
1 'polypeptide(L)' 'MKIKVIPPCSIKMFRYRVNFLAKDLWKEKDPICRANLALQLADAATSLARLELQEAQKLQQTSQRMSEKS' A
#
# COMPACT_ATOMS: atom_id res chain seq x y z
N MET A 1 -22.33 -16.43 3.34
CA MET A 1 -21.00 -15.80 3.51
C MET A 1 -20.98 -14.48 2.76
N LYS A 2 -20.73 -13.33 3.42
CA LYS A 2 -20.51 -12.05 2.72
C LYS A 2 -19.02 -11.92 2.42
N ILE A 3 -18.62 -12.23 1.19
CA ILE A 3 -17.25 -12.04 0.74
C ILE A 3 -16.98 -10.53 0.69
N LYS A 4 -16.21 -10.01 1.65
CA LYS A 4 -15.75 -8.61 1.63
C LYS A 4 -14.66 -8.51 0.57
N VAL A 5 -15.06 -8.22 -0.67
CA VAL A 5 -14.14 -7.90 -1.76
C VAL A 5 -13.40 -6.62 -1.38
N ILE A 6 -12.10 -6.72 -1.17
CA ILE A 6 -11.25 -5.56 -1.00
C ILE A 6 -11.18 -4.87 -2.37
N PRO A 7 -11.52 -3.58 -2.49
CA PRO A 7 -11.45 -2.89 -3.77
C PRO A 7 -10.03 -3.02 -4.37
N PRO A 8 -9.92 -3.26 -5.69
CA PRO A 8 -8.66 -3.60 -6.35
C PRO A 8 -7.57 -2.52 -6.22
N CYS A 9 -7.93 -1.29 -5.86
CA CYS A 9 -7.00 -0.18 -5.64
C CYS A 9 -7.06 0.40 -4.21
N SER A 10 -7.48 -0.37 -3.21
CA SER A 10 -7.51 0.11 -1.83
C SER A 10 -6.11 0.12 -1.18
N ILE A 11 -5.88 1.06 -0.27
CA ILE A 11 -4.65 1.15 0.54
C ILE A 11 -4.34 -0.19 1.22
N LYS A 12 -5.37 -0.85 1.76
CA LYS A 12 -5.23 -2.13 2.45
C LYS A 12 -4.69 -3.23 1.53
N MET A 13 -5.11 -3.26 0.27
CA MET A 13 -4.60 -4.21 -0.73
C MET A 13 -3.09 -4.00 -0.97
N PHE A 14 -2.67 -2.75 -1.17
CA PHE A 14 -1.25 -2.42 -1.35
C PHE A 14 -0.41 -2.74 -0.11
N ARG A 15 -0.91 -2.50 1.11
CA ARG A 15 -0.24 -2.92 2.36
C ARG A 15 0.03 -4.43 2.38
N TYR A 16 -0.96 -5.24 2.03
CA TYR A 16 -0.77 -6.70 1.95
C TYR A 16 0.21 -7.07 0.84
N ARG A 17 0.10 -6.48 -0.34
CA ARG A 17 0.96 -6.78 -1.48
C ARG A 17 2.43 -6.51 -1.16
N VAL A 18 2.74 -5.37 -0.54
CA VAL A 18 4.09 -5.05 -0.07
C VAL A 18 4.59 -6.10 0.93
N ASN A 19 3.77 -6.46 1.93
CA ASN A 19 4.14 -7.44 2.95
C ASN A 19 4.43 -8.83 2.35
N PHE A 20 3.61 -9.31 1.40
CA PHE A 20 3.84 -10.60 0.76
C PHE A 20 5.09 -10.57 -0.13
N LEU A 21 5.22 -9.55 -1.01
CA LEU A 21 6.37 -9.42 -1.89
C LEU A 21 7.69 -9.30 -1.10
N ALA A 22 7.71 -8.58 0.01
CA ALA A 22 8.89 -8.50 0.88
C ALA A 22 9.27 -9.85 1.50
N LYS A 23 8.27 -10.64 1.93
CA LYS A 23 8.49 -11.99 2.47
C LYS A 23 8.99 -12.96 1.41
N ASP A 24 8.44 -12.88 0.21
CA ASP A 24 8.84 -13.74 -0.91
C ASP A 24 10.27 -13.38 -1.36
N LEU A 25 10.57 -12.08 -1.47
CA LEU A 25 11.91 -11.58 -1.79
C LEU A 25 12.97 -12.06 -0.79
N TRP A 26 12.65 -12.08 0.50
CA TRP A 26 13.56 -12.54 1.55
C TRP A 26 13.87 -14.05 1.46
N LYS A 27 12.90 -14.86 0.99
CA LYS A 27 13.04 -16.31 0.90
C LYS A 27 13.62 -16.78 -0.44
N GLU A 28 13.51 -15.97 -1.48
CA GLU A 28 13.90 -16.35 -2.84
C GLU A 28 15.43 -16.46 -3.02
N LYS A 29 15.86 -17.59 -3.57
CA LYS A 29 17.27 -17.90 -3.80
C LYS A 29 17.69 -17.62 -5.24
N ASP A 30 16.78 -17.81 -6.19
CA ASP A 30 17.06 -17.58 -7.60
C ASP A 30 17.23 -16.08 -7.88
N PRO A 31 18.36 -15.66 -8.48
CA PRO A 31 18.66 -14.24 -8.69
C PRO A 31 17.71 -13.56 -9.69
N ILE A 32 17.21 -14.28 -10.70
CA ILE A 32 16.30 -13.75 -11.71
C ILE A 32 14.92 -13.52 -11.08
N CYS A 33 14.40 -14.51 -10.37
CA CYS A 33 13.16 -14.38 -9.61
C CYS A 33 13.25 -13.28 -8.55
N ARG A 34 14.38 -13.21 -7.82
CA ARG A 34 14.63 -12.19 -6.81
C ARG A 34 14.64 -10.77 -7.41
N ALA A 35 15.25 -10.57 -8.58
CA ALA A 35 15.22 -9.28 -9.26
C ALA A 35 13.79 -8.86 -9.64
N ASN A 36 12.98 -9.80 -10.17
CA ASN A 36 11.58 -9.54 -10.51
C ASN A 36 10.72 -9.21 -9.28
N LEU A 37 10.91 -9.93 -8.18
CA LEU A 37 10.23 -9.65 -6.91
C LEU A 37 10.60 -8.26 -6.37
N ALA A 38 11.87 -7.87 -6.49
CA ALA A 38 12.33 -6.55 -6.05
C ALA A 38 11.69 -5.42 -6.87
N LEU A 39 11.60 -5.58 -8.20
CA LEU A 39 10.90 -4.63 -9.06
C LEU A 39 9.42 -4.50 -8.67
N GLN A 40 8.72 -5.62 -8.55
CA GLN A 40 7.31 -5.62 -8.16
C GLN A 40 7.08 -5.01 -6.77
N LEU A 41 8.00 -5.26 -5.83
CA LEU A 41 7.95 -4.68 -4.48
C LEU A 41 8.12 -3.16 -4.53
N ALA A 42 9.07 -2.65 -5.31
CA ALA A 42 9.32 -1.23 -5.48
C ALA A 42 8.09 -0.50 -6.06
N ASP A 43 7.46 -1.08 -7.09
CA ASP A 43 6.24 -0.53 -7.69
C ASP A 43 5.09 -0.50 -6.68
N ALA A 44 4.85 -1.62 -5.99
CA ALA A 44 3.79 -1.71 -4.98
C ALA A 44 4.01 -0.75 -3.81
N ALA A 45 5.25 -0.61 -3.33
CA ALA A 45 5.62 0.31 -2.26
C ALA A 45 5.44 1.78 -2.68
N THR A 46 5.80 2.12 -3.91
CA THR A 46 5.61 3.47 -4.46
C THR A 46 4.13 3.82 -4.57
N SER A 47 3.29 2.90 -5.08
CA SER A 47 1.84 3.09 -5.10
C SER A 47 1.27 3.23 -3.69
N LEU A 48 1.69 2.40 -2.74
CA LEU A 48 1.25 2.49 -1.35
C LEU A 48 1.59 3.85 -0.75
N ALA A 49 2.83 4.31 -0.89
CA ALA A 49 3.27 5.60 -0.35
C ALA A 49 2.42 6.77 -0.86
N ARG A 50 2.10 6.79 -2.16
CA ARG A 50 1.23 7.82 -2.75
C ARG A 50 -0.18 7.79 -2.16
N LEU A 51 -0.75 6.60 -1.99
CA LEU A 51 -2.10 6.47 -1.44
C LEU A 51 -2.15 6.85 0.06
N GLU A 52 -1.15 6.47 0.85
CA GLU A 52 -1.03 6.86 2.26
C GLU A 52 -0.86 8.38 2.41
N LEU A 53 -0.07 9.01 1.53
CA LEU A 53 0.08 10.46 1.52
C LEU A 53 -1.25 11.16 1.20
N GLN A 54 -1.97 10.69 0.18
CA GLN A 54 -3.30 11.22 -0.16
C GLN A 54 -4.28 11.07 1.01
N GLU A 55 -4.25 9.93 1.71
CA GLU A 55 -5.13 9.70 2.85
C GLU A 55 -4.76 10.60 4.04
N ALA A 56 -3.47 10.76 4.33
CA ALA A 56 -2.99 11.66 5.37
C ALA A 56 -3.40 13.13 5.10
N GLN A 57 -3.29 13.58 3.85
CA GLN A 57 -3.72 14.93 3.45
C GLN A 57 -5.22 15.15 3.63
N LYS A 58 -6.07 14.17 3.28
CA LYS A 58 -7.52 14.26 3.52
C LYS A 58 -7.86 14.36 5.00
N LEU A 59 -7.17 13.59 5.85
CA LEU A 59 -7.36 13.64 7.30
C LEU A 59 -6.97 15.01 7.86
N GLN A 60 -5.86 15.59 7.40
CA GLN A 60 -5.43 16.93 7.81
C GLN A 60 -6.45 18.02 7.39
N GLN A 61 -6.94 18.00 6.16
CA GLN A 61 -7.95 18.94 5.68
C GLN A 61 -9.27 18.81 6.44
N THR A 62 -9.67 17.58 6.78
CA THR A 62 -10.89 17.32 7.57
C THR A 62 -10.72 17.86 8.99
N SER A 63 -9.54 17.67 9.59
CA SER A 63 -9.23 18.21 10.92
C SER A 63 -9.25 19.74 10.96
N GLN A 64 -8.72 20.41 9.92
CA GLN A 64 -8.73 21.86 9.82
C GLN A 64 -10.15 22.43 9.71
N ARG A 65 -11.02 21.83 8.86
CA ARG A 65 -12.43 22.26 8.73
C ARG A 65 -13.24 22.09 10.00
N MET A 66 -12.91 21.12 10.85
CA MET A 66 -13.60 20.94 12.14
C MET A 66 -13.14 21.97 13.18
N SER A 67 -11.87 22.41 13.11
CA SER A 67 -11.32 23.43 14.01
C SER A 67 -11.80 24.86 13.68
N GLU A 68 -12.14 25.15 12.42
CA GLU A 68 -12.66 26.47 12.01
C GLU A 68 -14.17 26.65 12.28
N LYS A 69 -14.87 25.58 12.67
CA LYS A 69 -16.32 25.57 12.94
C LYS A 69 -16.69 25.51 14.42
N SER A 70 -15.71 25.50 15.33
CA SER A 70 -15.91 25.59 16.79
C SER A 70 -15.50 26.97 17.29
#